data_AF-A0A915CYC8-F1
#
_entry.id   AF-A0A915CYC8-F1
#
_cell.length_a   1.000
_cell.length_b   1.000
_cell.length_c   1.000
_cell.angle_alpha   90.00
_cell.angle_beta   90.00
_cell.angle_gamma   90.00
#
_symmetry.space_group_name_H-M   'P 1'
#
loop_
_entity.id
_entity.type
_entity.pdbx_description
1 polymer ?
#
loop_
_entity_poly.entity_id
_entity_poly.type
_entity_poly.pdbx_seq_one_letter_code
_entity_poly.pdbx_strand_id
1 'polypeptide(L)'
;MAPPLYDDSKYRCCCFHVEKAAYFIGFIGAVLNLIGALGYFLQRQWGQGGGAILSALLYILVLVAYHKRNPSFYLPFLVLKAIALVLYFLSILFLLVVFFVMPDWYVDRVRNEWIRNWPPGETYNEGDFKLSFRLWTGLLILMTAVITAVEAVFWCIIHKAYNYMKETE
;
A
#
# COMPACT_ATOMS: atom_id res chain seq x y z
N MET A 1 -38.89 23.86 4.63
CA MET A 1 -37.94 23.12 5.48
C MET A 1 -36.59 23.78 5.31
N ALA A 2 -36.02 24.35 6.37
CA ALA A 2 -34.64 24.81 6.32
C ALA A 2 -33.73 23.58 6.14
N PRO A 3 -32.71 23.63 5.26
CA PRO A 3 -31.74 22.54 5.17
C PRO A 3 -31.09 22.34 6.54
N PRO A 4 -30.79 21.09 6.94
CA PRO A 4 -30.08 20.85 8.20
C PRO A 4 -28.78 21.65 8.20
N LEU A 5 -28.51 22.32 9.33
CA LEU A 5 -27.29 23.11 9.53
C LEU A 5 -26.11 22.11 9.55
N TYR A 6 -25.50 21.91 8.39
CA TYR A 6 -24.41 20.95 8.21
C TYR A 6 -23.17 21.47 8.93
N ASP A 7 -22.65 20.72 9.90
CA ASP A 7 -21.43 21.08 10.62
C ASP A 7 -20.21 20.77 9.74
N ASP A 8 -19.95 21.69 8.82
CA ASP A 8 -18.88 21.68 7.81
C ASP A 8 -17.47 21.52 8.42
N SER A 9 -17.34 21.71 9.75
CA SER A 9 -16.10 21.53 10.50
C SER A 9 -15.70 20.05 10.65
N LYS A 10 -16.66 19.12 10.71
CA LYS A 10 -16.39 17.66 10.86
C LYS A 10 -15.73 17.05 9.63
N TYR A 11 -15.89 17.70 8.48
CA TYR A 11 -15.44 17.24 7.16
C TYR A 11 -14.25 18.06 6.63
N ARG A 12 -13.42 18.56 7.55
CA ARG A 12 -12.11 19.13 7.22
C ARG A 12 -11.02 18.25 7.83
N CYS A 13 -10.09 17.81 6.99
CA CYS A 13 -8.83 17.25 7.45
C CYS A 13 -7.77 18.35 7.29
N CYS A 14 -7.31 18.91 8.42
CA CYS A 14 -6.46 20.09 8.47
C CYS A 14 -7.10 21.28 7.73
N CYS A 15 -6.48 21.73 6.63
CA CYS A 15 -6.90 22.93 5.86
C CYS A 15 -7.72 22.61 4.60
N PHE A 16 -7.95 21.34 4.27
CA PHE A 16 -8.64 20.93 3.05
C PHE A 16 -9.96 20.20 3.34
N HIS A 17 -10.95 20.50 2.50
CA HIS A 17 -12.23 19.78 2.48
C HIS A 17 -11.98 18.31 2.09
N VAL A 18 -12.59 17.34 2.79
CA VAL A 18 -12.24 15.91 2.60
C VAL A 18 -12.44 15.46 1.16
N GLU A 19 -13.45 15.97 0.47
CA GLU A 19 -13.70 15.61 -0.94
C GLU A 19 -12.56 16.03 -1.88
N LYS A 20 -11.99 17.23 -1.69
CA LYS A 20 -10.85 17.70 -2.49
C LYS A 20 -9.60 16.87 -2.19
N ALA A 21 -9.40 16.50 -0.93
CA ALA A 21 -8.32 15.62 -0.53
C ALA A 21 -8.49 14.21 -1.14
N ALA A 22 -9.69 13.63 -1.09
CA ALA A 22 -9.99 12.33 -1.69
C ALA A 22 -9.81 12.34 -3.21
N TYR A 23 -10.19 13.42 -3.90
CA TYR A 23 -9.91 13.60 -5.33
C TYR A 23 -8.40 13.60 -5.61
N PHE A 24 -7.62 14.37 -4.85
CA PHE A 24 -6.18 14.46 -5.04
C PHE A 24 -5.46 13.12 -4.76
N ILE A 25 -5.88 12.41 -3.72
CA ILE A 25 -5.40 11.05 -3.40
C ILE A 25 -5.77 10.09 -4.52
N GLY A 26 -7.01 10.16 -5.02
CA GLY A 26 -7.47 9.40 -6.18
C GLY A 26 -6.56 9.59 -7.40
N PHE A 27 -6.23 10.85 -7.71
CA PHE A 27 -5.42 11.20 -8.86
C PHE A 27 -3.97 10.71 -8.71
N ILE A 28 -3.31 11.05 -7.60
CA ILE A 28 -1.93 10.62 -7.34
C ILE A 28 -1.85 9.10 -7.28
N GLY A 29 -2.78 8.46 -6.57
CA GLY A 29 -2.83 7.01 -6.43
C GLY A 29 -2.94 6.32 -7.79
N ALA A 30 -3.83 6.79 -8.67
CA ALA A 30 -3.96 6.24 -10.02
C ALA A 30 -2.67 6.39 -10.83
N VAL A 31 -2.06 7.59 -10.84
CA VAL A 31 -0.83 7.87 -11.60
C VAL A 31 0.34 7.00 -11.11
N LEU A 32 0.58 6.95 -9.80
CA LEU A 32 1.67 6.16 -9.22
C LEU A 32 1.51 4.66 -9.50
N ASN A 33 0.28 4.13 -9.42
CA ASN A 33 0.03 2.73 -9.71
C ASN A 33 0.21 2.40 -11.20
N LEU A 34 -0.12 3.32 -12.12
CA LEU A 34 0.14 3.12 -13.55
C LEU A 34 1.63 3.14 -13.88
N ILE A 35 2.40 4.07 -13.29
CA ILE A 35 3.86 4.11 -13.42
C ILE A 35 4.48 2.83 -12.84
N GLY A 36 4.02 2.39 -11.66
CA GLY A 36 4.44 1.14 -11.04
C GLY A 36 4.13 -0.08 -11.91
N ALA A 37 2.93 -0.15 -12.48
CA ALA A 37 2.54 -1.23 -13.40
C ALA A 37 3.49 -1.32 -14.59
N LEU A 38 3.83 -0.18 -15.21
CA LEU A 38 4.78 -0.13 -16.31
C LEU A 38 6.15 -0.68 -15.88
N GLY A 39 6.66 -0.26 -14.72
CA GLY A 39 7.91 -0.77 -14.16
C GLY A 39 7.89 -2.29 -13.95
N TYR A 40 6.81 -2.83 -13.38
CA TYR A 40 6.65 -4.26 -13.18
C TYR A 40 6.60 -5.06 -14.49
N PHE A 41 5.92 -4.55 -15.52
CA PHE A 41 5.89 -5.21 -16.82
C PHE A 41 7.24 -5.20 -17.53
N LEU A 42 8.01 -4.11 -17.42
CA LEU A 42 9.38 -4.04 -17.94
C LEU A 42 10.29 -5.07 -17.26
N GLN A 43 10.06 -5.37 -15.98
CA GLN A 43 10.76 -6.41 -15.23
C GLN A 43 10.15 -7.83 -15.39
N ARG A 44 9.18 -8.01 -16.30
CA ARG A 44 8.45 -9.27 -16.54
C ARG A 44 7.70 -9.81 -15.33
N GLN A 45 7.36 -8.95 -14.37
CA GLN A 45 6.61 -9.28 -13.16
C GLN A 45 5.10 -9.07 -13.40
N TRP A 46 4.53 -9.89 -14.30
CA TRP A 46 3.15 -9.73 -14.78
C TRP A 46 2.09 -9.72 -13.67
N GLY A 47 2.25 -10.54 -12.64
CA GLY A 47 1.31 -10.59 -11.52
C GLY A 47 1.25 -9.28 -10.71
N GLN A 48 2.42 -8.68 -10.45
CA GLN A 48 2.53 -7.41 -9.72
C GLN A 48 2.07 -6.25 -10.61
N GLY A 49 2.38 -6.29 -11.92
CA GLY A 49 1.86 -5.34 -12.90
C GLY A 49 0.33 -5.36 -13.00
N GLY A 50 -0.28 -6.55 -13.04
CA GLY A 50 -1.73 -6.71 -13.04
C GLY A 50 -2.38 -6.18 -11.76
N GLY A 51 -1.77 -6.45 -10.60
CA GLY A 51 -2.22 -5.91 -9.32
C GLY A 51 -2.15 -4.37 -9.27
N ALA A 52 -1.09 -3.77 -9.84
CA ALA A 52 -0.94 -2.33 -9.93
C ALA A 52 -2.00 -1.69 -10.86
N ILE A 53 -2.33 -2.31 -12.00
CA ILE A 53 -3.44 -1.87 -12.84
C ILE A 53 -4.76 -1.90 -12.07
N LEU A 54 -5.05 -3.01 -11.39
CA LEU A 54 -6.28 -3.15 -10.61
C LEU A 54 -6.38 -2.05 -9.54
N SER A 55 -5.28 -1.78 -8.83
CA SER A 55 -5.18 -0.70 -7.86
C SER A 55 -5.42 0.67 -8.50
N ALA A 56 -4.85 0.93 -9.68
CA ALA A 56 -5.09 2.17 -10.43
C ALA A 56 -6.58 2.34 -10.79
N LEU A 57 -7.25 1.27 -11.24
CA LEU A 57 -8.68 1.30 -11.55
C LEU A 57 -9.52 1.64 -10.31
N LEU A 58 -9.17 1.12 -9.13
CA LEU A 58 -9.87 1.48 -7.88
C LEU A 58 -9.71 2.96 -7.56
N TYR A 59 -8.51 3.53 -7.74
CA TYR A 59 -8.29 4.97 -7.56
C TYR A 59 -9.03 5.81 -8.62
N ILE A 60 -9.21 5.32 -9.84
CA ILE A 60 -10.03 5.98 -10.86
C ILE A 60 -11.51 5.95 -10.46
N LEU A 61 -12.02 4.88 -9.84
CA LEU A 61 -13.40 4.84 -9.34
C LEU A 61 -13.66 5.91 -8.27
N VAL A 62 -12.67 6.21 -7.41
CA VAL A 62 -12.72 7.32 -6.44
C VAL A 62 -12.88 8.67 -7.17
N LEU A 63 -12.18 8.88 -8.29
CA LEU A 63 -12.33 10.09 -9.12
C LEU A 63 -13.71 10.18 -9.77
N VAL A 64 -14.22 9.06 -10.30
CA VAL A 64 -15.56 8.97 -10.88
C VAL A 64 -16.63 9.25 -9.84
N ALA A 65 -16.46 8.74 -8.62
CA ALA A 65 -17.36 8.99 -7.49
C ALA A 65 -17.48 10.49 -7.18
N TYR A 66 -16.34 11.19 -7.15
CA TYR A 66 -16.29 12.65 -6.96
C TYR A 66 -17.01 13.40 -8.08
N HIS A 67 -16.74 13.06 -9.34
CA HIS A 67 -17.32 13.79 -10.48
C HIS A 67 -18.81 13.50 -10.70
N LYS A 68 -19.24 12.26 -10.49
CA LYS A 68 -20.65 11.85 -10.61
C LYS A 68 -21.47 12.09 -9.35
N ARG A 69 -20.86 12.57 -8.26
CA ARG A 69 -21.51 12.77 -6.96
C ARG A 69 -22.30 11.54 -6.50
N ASN A 70 -21.74 10.34 -6.74
CA ASN A 70 -22.39 9.08 -6.37
C ASN A 70 -21.48 8.28 -5.43
N PRO A 71 -21.90 8.06 -4.17
CA PRO A 71 -21.06 7.43 -3.17
C PRO A 71 -20.80 5.94 -3.44
N SER A 72 -21.62 5.28 -4.25
CA SER A 72 -21.49 3.85 -4.55
C SER A 72 -20.18 3.50 -5.24
N PHE A 73 -19.57 4.44 -5.97
CA PHE A 73 -18.29 4.23 -6.65
C PHE A 73 -17.09 4.23 -5.68
N TYR A 74 -17.24 4.72 -4.44
CA TYR A 74 -16.20 4.57 -3.40
C TYR A 74 -16.16 3.17 -2.79
N LEU A 75 -17.27 2.43 -2.80
CA LEU A 75 -17.39 1.14 -2.11
C LEU A 75 -16.36 0.09 -2.58
N PRO A 76 -16.14 -0.14 -3.88
CA PRO A 76 -15.16 -1.12 -4.34
C PRO A 76 -13.75 -0.81 -3.83
N PHE A 77 -13.38 0.48 -3.83
CA PHE A 77 -12.11 0.93 -3.29
C PHE A 77 -12.02 0.64 -1.79
N LEU A 78 -13.03 1.05 -1.01
CA LEU A 78 -13.01 0.90 0.44
C LEU A 78 -12.93 -0.56 0.88
N VAL A 79 -13.71 -1.45 0.27
CA VAL A 79 -13.72 -2.88 0.61
C VAL A 79 -12.40 -3.55 0.26
N LEU A 80 -11.92 -3.38 -0.99
CA LEU A 80 -10.70 -4.05 -1.43
C LEU A 80 -9.46 -3.52 -0.72
N LYS A 81 -9.38 -2.22 -0.45
CA LYS A 81 -8.28 -1.64 0.32
C LYS A 81 -8.31 -2.03 1.80
N ALA A 82 -9.49 -2.19 2.40
CA ALA A 82 -9.58 -2.72 3.77
C ALA A 82 -9.02 -4.15 3.85
N ILE A 83 -9.39 -5.02 2.91
CA ILE A 83 -8.83 -6.38 2.81
C ILE A 83 -7.31 -6.33 2.60
N ALA A 84 -6.83 -5.47 1.68
CA ALA A 84 -5.41 -5.32 1.42
C ALA A 84 -4.63 -4.83 2.66
N LEU A 85 -5.16 -3.87 3.43
CA LEU A 85 -4.55 -3.40 4.67
C LEU A 85 -4.42 -4.50 5.71
N VAL A 86 -5.44 -5.36 5.85
CA VAL A 86 -5.36 -6.53 6.75
C VAL A 86 -4.27 -7.49 6.28
N LEU A 87 -4.18 -7.77 4.98
CA LEU A 87 -3.13 -8.62 4.43
C LEU A 87 -1.73 -8.03 4.61
N TYR A 88 -1.57 -6.71 4.47
CA TYR A 88 -0.29 -6.03 4.73
C TYR A 88 0.08 -6.08 6.22
N PHE A 89 -0.88 -5.93 7.11
CA PHE A 89 -0.63 -6.07 8.54
C PHE A 89 -0.16 -7.50 8.87
N LEU A 90 -0.83 -8.52 8.33
CA LEU A 90 -0.42 -9.91 8.48
C LEU A 90 0.97 -10.19 7.88
N SER A 91 1.31 -9.59 6.73
CA SER A 91 2.62 -9.76 6.12
C SER A 91 3.73 -9.12 6.95
N ILE A 92 3.50 -7.95 7.55
CA ILE A 92 4.43 -7.32 8.49
C ILE A 92 4.64 -8.23 9.72
N LEU A 93 3.57 -8.77 10.30
CA LEU A 93 3.69 -9.72 11.42
C LEU A 93 4.50 -10.95 11.04
N PHE A 94 4.25 -11.52 9.87
CA PHE A 94 5.02 -12.64 9.35
C PHE A 94 6.50 -12.30 9.19
N LEU A 95 6.83 -11.14 8.59
CA LEU A 95 8.21 -10.68 8.44
C LEU A 95 8.90 -10.43 9.78
N LEU A 96 8.18 -9.92 10.79
CA LEU A 96 8.71 -9.78 12.15
C LEU A 96 9.04 -11.14 12.77
N VAL A 97 8.17 -12.14 12.60
CA VAL A 97 8.46 -13.51 13.05
C VAL A 97 9.70 -14.05 12.34
N VAL A 98 9.80 -13.87 11.02
CA VAL A 98 10.98 -14.25 10.25
C VAL A 98 12.23 -13.52 10.73
N PHE A 99 12.13 -12.24 11.09
CA PHE A 99 13.26 -11.44 11.57
C PHE A 99 13.77 -11.87 12.95
N PHE A 100 12.87 -12.16 13.90
CA PHE A 100 13.23 -12.50 15.28
C PHE A 100 13.46 -13.99 15.52
N VAL A 101 12.69 -14.85 14.85
CA VAL A 101 12.58 -16.29 15.15
C VAL A 101 13.27 -17.12 14.07
N MET A 102 13.98 -16.51 13.12
CA MET A 102 14.60 -17.26 12.02
C MET A 102 15.50 -18.38 12.56
N PRO A 103 15.19 -19.65 12.28
CA PRO A 103 16.05 -20.74 12.67
C PRO A 103 17.37 -20.69 11.90
N ASP A 104 18.49 -21.02 12.54
CA ASP A 104 19.80 -21.06 11.88
C ASP A 104 19.81 -21.96 10.64
N TRP A 105 19.07 -23.08 10.65
CA TRP A 105 18.99 -23.98 9.49
C TRP A 105 18.39 -23.33 8.24
N TYR A 106 17.49 -22.36 8.39
CA TYR A 106 16.90 -21.63 7.26
C TYR A 106 17.88 -20.61 6.71
N VAL A 107 18.57 -19.90 7.61
CA VAL A 107 19.66 -18.97 7.27
C VAL A 107 20.75 -19.71 6.49
N ASP A 108 21.12 -20.91 6.93
CA ASP A 108 22.10 -21.78 6.26
C ASP A 108 21.63 -22.23 4.87
N ARG A 109 20.34 -22.54 4.69
CA ARG A 109 19.78 -22.90 3.38
C ARG A 109 19.88 -21.74 2.40
N VAL A 110 19.42 -20.55 2.80
CA VAL A 110 19.46 -19.34 1.96
C VAL A 110 20.91 -18.96 1.63
N ARG A 111 21.81 -19.06 2.62
CA ARG A 111 23.24 -18.90 2.41
C ARG A 111 23.75 -19.84 1.32
N ASN A 112 23.45 -21.12 1.42
CA ASN A 112 23.97 -22.12 0.48
C ASN A 112 23.46 -21.89 -0.95
N GLU A 113 22.24 -21.40 -1.12
CA GLU A 113 21.72 -20.96 -2.42
C GLU A 113 22.42 -19.69 -2.93
N TRP A 114 22.70 -18.73 -2.04
CA TRP A 114 23.41 -17.52 -2.44
C TRP A 114 24.86 -17.82 -2.86
N ILE A 115 25.56 -18.68 -2.12
CA ILE A 115 26.93 -19.11 -2.46
C ILE A 115 26.96 -19.78 -3.84
N ARG A 116 25.97 -20.61 -4.19
CA ARG A 116 25.90 -21.24 -5.52
C ARG A 116 25.80 -20.23 -6.66
N ASN A 117 25.19 -19.09 -6.40
CA ASN A 117 25.02 -18.01 -7.38
C ASN A 117 26.07 -16.90 -7.22
N TRP A 118 27.07 -17.09 -6.34
CA TRP A 118 28.08 -16.07 -6.06
C TRP A 118 29.07 -15.97 -7.24
N PRO A 119 29.49 -14.76 -7.63
CA PRO A 119 30.48 -14.57 -8.67
C PRO A 119 31.77 -15.36 -8.37
N PRO A 120 32.33 -16.10 -9.34
CA PRO A 120 33.60 -16.79 -9.13
C PRO A 120 34.73 -15.77 -8.91
N GLY A 121 35.47 -15.92 -7.81
CA GLY A 121 36.66 -15.11 -7.50
C GLY A 121 36.54 -14.15 -6.31
N GLU A 122 35.36 -14.00 -5.71
CA GLU A 122 35.17 -13.20 -4.49
C GLU A 122 35.19 -14.07 -3.22
N THR A 123 35.78 -13.53 -2.15
CA THR A 123 35.83 -14.21 -0.84
C THR A 123 34.54 -13.98 -0.07
N TYR A 124 33.83 -15.08 0.23
CA TYR A 124 32.62 -15.08 1.04
C TYR A 124 32.96 -14.95 2.53
N ASN A 125 32.42 -13.93 3.20
CA ASN A 125 32.54 -13.75 4.65
C ASN A 125 31.19 -14.04 5.33
N GLU A 126 31.17 -15.04 6.22
CA GLU A 126 29.95 -15.55 6.85
C GLU A 126 29.32 -14.54 7.82
N GLY A 127 30.15 -13.73 8.51
CA GLY A 127 29.67 -12.66 9.40
C GLY A 127 28.90 -11.57 8.65
N ASP A 128 29.35 -11.25 7.44
CA ASP A 128 28.74 -10.22 6.60
C ASP A 128 27.38 -10.67 6.05
N PHE A 129 27.18 -11.98 5.83
CA PHE A 129 25.91 -12.55 5.38
C PHE A 129 24.79 -12.34 6.39
N LYS A 130 24.98 -12.79 7.65
CA LYS A 130 23.93 -12.71 8.68
C LYS A 130 23.54 -11.26 9.00
N LEU A 131 24.53 -10.36 9.03
CA LEU A 131 24.29 -8.93 9.22
C LEU A 131 23.54 -8.32 8.03
N SER A 132 24.01 -8.57 6.80
CA SER A 132 23.37 -8.05 5.59
C SER A 132 21.93 -8.55 5.45
N PHE A 133 21.69 -9.84 5.69
CA PHE A 133 20.36 -10.44 5.63
C PHE A 133 19.39 -9.79 6.62
N ARG A 134 19.82 -9.57 7.86
CA ARG A 134 19.01 -8.87 8.88
C ARG A 134 18.76 -7.42 8.50
N LEU A 135 19.76 -6.70 8.00
CA LEU A 135 19.59 -5.31 7.55
C LEU A 135 18.58 -5.20 6.41
N TRP A 136 18.66 -6.06 5.39
CA TRP A 136 17.71 -6.10 4.28
C TRP A 136 16.30 -6.45 4.73
N THR A 137 16.16 -7.44 5.61
CA THR A 137 14.85 -7.84 6.16
C THR A 137 14.24 -6.71 7.00
N GLY A 138 15.05 -6.07 7.85
CA GLY A 138 14.63 -4.93 8.66
C GLY A 138 14.21 -3.72 7.83
N LEU A 139 14.96 -3.42 6.76
CA LEU A 139 14.61 -2.36 5.80
C LEU A 139 13.28 -2.67 5.11
N LEU A 140 13.06 -3.91 4.69
CA LEU A 140 11.83 -4.34 4.03
C LEU A 140 10.61 -4.24 4.95
N ILE A 141 10.76 -4.61 6.23
CA ILE A 141 9.74 -4.41 7.27
C ILE A 141 9.42 -2.92 7.41
N LEU A 142 10.43 -2.07 7.55
CA LEU A 142 10.25 -0.62 7.72
C LEU A 142 9.52 -0.01 6.51
N MET A 143 9.96 -0.32 5.28
CA MET A 143 9.31 0.18 4.07
C MET A 143 7.86 -0.28 3.97
N THR A 144 7.58 -1.56 4.25
CA THR A 144 6.22 -2.12 4.21
C THR A 144 5.33 -1.46 5.27
N ALA A 145 5.84 -1.23 6.47
CA ALA A 145 5.11 -0.55 7.55
C ALA A 145 4.77 0.90 7.19
N VAL A 146 5.72 1.65 6.64
CA VAL A 146 5.49 3.04 6.20
C VAL A 146 4.45 3.10 5.09
N ILE A 147 4.55 2.24 4.07
CA ILE A 147 3.57 2.17 2.98
C ILE A 147 2.17 1.84 3.53
N THR A 148 2.08 0.86 4.43
CA THR A 148 0.81 0.46 5.05
C THR A 148 0.20 1.60 5.86
N ALA A 149 1.01 2.36 6.60
CA ALA A 149 0.53 3.51 7.36
C ALA A 149 0.00 4.63 6.44
N VAL A 150 0.70 4.92 5.33
CA VAL A 150 0.25 5.92 4.35
C VAL A 150 -1.06 5.48 3.68
N GLU A 151 -1.16 4.22 3.26
CA GLU A 151 -2.38 3.65 2.68
C GLU A 151 -3.55 3.67 3.67
N ALA A 152 -3.31 3.41 4.95
CA ALA A 152 -4.34 3.52 5.99
C ALA A 152 -4.85 4.97 6.16
N VAL A 153 -3.95 5.95 6.09
CA VAL A 153 -4.34 7.38 6.09
C VAL A 153 -5.19 7.72 4.87
N PHE A 154 -4.80 7.27 3.68
CA PHE A 154 -5.57 7.49 2.45
C PHE A 154 -6.95 6.83 2.53
N TRP A 155 -7.02 5.60 3.02
CA TRP A 155 -8.28 4.90 3.24
C TRP A 155 -9.20 5.67 4.20
N CYS A 156 -8.68 6.17 5.32
CA CYS A 156 -9.44 6.98 6.27
C CYS A 156 -9.99 8.27 5.66
N ILE A 157 -9.20 8.98 4.85
CA ILE A 157 -9.64 10.21 4.16
C ILE A 157 -10.75 9.89 3.17
N ILE A 158 -10.58 8.85 2.35
CA ILE A 158 -11.58 8.45 1.34
C ILE A 158 -12.86 7.94 2.02
N HIS A 159 -12.77 7.20 3.12
CA HIS A 159 -13.92 6.76 3.91
C HIS A 159 -14.71 7.94 4.48
N LYS A 160 -14.02 8.97 4.99
CA LYS A 160 -14.68 10.21 5.43
C LYS A 160 -15.37 10.95 4.28
N ALA A 161 -14.76 10.99 3.09
CA ALA A 161 -15.37 11.59 1.90
C ALA A 161 -16.61 10.81 1.44
N TYR A 162 -16.59 9.47 1.51
CA TYR A 162 -17.75 8.62 1.25
C TYR A 162 -18.91 8.92 2.20
N ASN A 163 -18.66 8.99 3.51
CA ASN A 163 -19.70 9.30 4.50
C ASN A 163 -20.28 10.70 4.29
N TYR A 164 -19.42 11.70 4.02
CA TYR A 164 -19.87 13.05 3.68
C TYR A 164 -20.84 13.03 2.50
N MET A 165 -20.44 12.41 1.38
CA MET A 165 -21.24 12.39 0.17
C MET A 165 -22.58 11.66 0.36
N LYS A 166 -22.59 10.58 1.15
CA LYS A 166 -23.79 9.82 1.50
C LYS A 166 -24.76 10.60 2.39
N GLU A 167 -24.25 11.46 3.26
CA GLU A 167 -25.07 12.30 4.14
C GLU A 167 -25.62 13.55 3.43
N THR A 168 -24.99 13.98 2.33
CA THR A 168 -25.43 15.11 1.50
C THR A 168 -26.38 14.74 0.35
N GLU A 169 -26.66 13.45 0.15
CA GLU A 169 -27.58 12.91 -0.86
C GLU A 169 -29.04 12.93 -0.36
#